data_AF-A0A948SH63-F1
#
_entry.id   AF-A0A948SH63-F1
#
_cell.length_a   1.000
_cell.length_b   1.000
_cell.length_c   1.000
_cell.angle_alpha   90.00
_cell.angle_beta   90.00
_cell.angle_gamma   90.00
#
_symmetry.space_group_name_H-M   'P 1'
#
loop_
_entity.id
_entity.type
_entity.pdbx_description
1 polymer ?
#
loop_
_entity_poly.entity_id
_entity_poly.type
_entity_poly.pdbx_seq_one_letter_code
_entity_poly.pdbx_strand_id
1 'polypeptide(L)'
;MAPSSVCSATRTTVFRKRGSCTAGEAMRRFPRSDSMPVSCLIGMRTLVVSDLHLGSLLERDVLRRPEALEALVSEAEASDRLVLLGDTIELLEGRARQAAEVARPVLGALGQAVGADGEVVVVPGNHDHAMVRGWVHRQVSGPAGLGLDDIVPRSAGTLLSELTGWLGPAPVEVRYPGLWLDGETFATHGHYCDRLLLDASGLRRSDPHPRRTPADYERSPGTDAGGIEQPLGEILPDGLSEGIDATGGQLRRALLSGIPRLASVPGARNIADLASLAIEQGLHRRAAIPAMAEVSRRLGIGARYLVFGHIHRRGPLPDDPEGMWRPDTNGPMLLNSGSWVYDSALVGMPTGRPRSYRPGGAVIVDGDGPRCVDLLAGVPDDALRGSV
;
A
#
# COMPACT_ATOMS: atom_id res chain seq x y z
N MET A 1 -11.93 -18.27 77.22
CA MET A 1 -13.04 -18.90 76.46
C MET A 1 -13.48 -17.93 75.38
N ALA A 2 -13.87 -18.44 74.21
CA ALA A 2 -14.66 -17.73 73.18
C ALA A 2 -16.17 -17.96 73.48
N PRO A 3 -17.17 -17.49 72.69
CA PRO A 3 -17.10 -16.87 71.36
C PRO A 3 -18.05 -15.67 71.07
N SER A 4 -17.93 -15.08 69.85
CA SER A 4 -18.95 -14.54 68.89
C SER A 4 -20.22 -13.75 69.38
N SER A 5 -21.01 -12.99 68.61
CA SER A 5 -21.17 -12.64 67.16
C SER A 5 -22.00 -11.31 67.06
N VAL A 6 -22.36 -10.62 65.95
CA VAL A 6 -21.87 -10.40 64.55
C VAL A 6 -22.77 -9.29 63.89
N CYS A 7 -22.36 -8.73 62.74
CA CYS A 7 -23.17 -8.03 61.70
C CYS A 7 -23.44 -6.50 61.71
N SER A 8 -22.92 -5.85 60.65
CA SER A 8 -23.61 -5.01 59.63
C SER A 8 -24.33 -3.69 59.95
N ALA A 9 -23.91 -2.61 59.26
CA ALA A 9 -24.78 -1.54 58.75
C ALA A 9 -24.14 -0.77 57.58
N THR A 10 -24.92 -0.38 56.57
CA THR A 10 -24.48 0.35 55.36
C THR A 10 -24.53 1.88 55.54
N ARG A 11 -23.68 2.65 54.86
CA ARG A 11 -23.94 4.10 54.65
C ARG A 11 -23.39 4.67 53.35
N THR A 12 -24.21 5.50 52.71
CA THR A 12 -23.90 6.25 51.48
C THR A 12 -23.38 7.64 51.82
N THR A 13 -22.41 8.16 51.04
CA THR A 13 -22.06 9.60 51.05
C THR A 13 -21.77 10.10 49.64
N VAL A 14 -22.28 11.28 49.32
CA VAL A 14 -22.14 11.96 48.02
C VAL A 14 -20.85 12.78 48.00
N PHE A 15 -20.10 12.77 46.90
CA PHE A 15 -19.03 13.72 46.66
C PHE A 15 -19.26 14.56 45.40
N ARG A 16 -19.11 15.87 45.55
CA ARG A 16 -19.44 16.89 44.53
C ARG A 16 -18.13 17.40 43.91
N LYS A 17 -17.87 17.10 42.64
CA LYS A 17 -16.66 17.59 41.93
C LYS A 17 -17.06 18.62 40.87
N ARG A 18 -16.60 19.88 41.04
CA ARG A 18 -16.68 20.89 39.98
C ARG A 18 -15.60 20.59 38.94
N GLY A 19 -15.92 20.76 37.65
CA GLY A 19 -14.96 20.64 36.56
C GLY A 19 -14.34 21.97 36.17
N SER A 20 -13.09 21.93 35.73
CA SER A 20 -12.42 22.97 34.95
C SER A 20 -11.62 22.26 33.85
N CYS A 21 -12.13 22.27 32.62
CA CYS A 21 -11.52 21.55 31.51
C CYS A 21 -10.47 22.43 30.82
N THR A 22 -9.20 22.29 31.20
CA THR A 22 -8.06 22.76 30.40
C THR A 22 -7.77 21.74 29.31
N ALA A 23 -8.11 22.05 28.07
CA ALA A 23 -7.76 21.21 26.93
C ALA A 23 -6.29 21.45 26.54
N GLY A 24 -5.44 20.43 26.71
CA GLY A 24 -4.03 20.54 26.31
C GLY A 24 -3.05 19.68 27.09
N GLU A 25 -3.28 18.36 27.20
CA GLU A 25 -2.23 17.37 27.53
C GLU A 25 -2.75 15.93 27.28
N ALA A 26 -2.71 15.49 26.01
CA ALA A 26 -3.13 14.13 25.62
C ALA A 26 -2.36 13.56 24.42
N MET A 27 -1.17 14.10 24.11
CA MET A 27 -0.29 13.56 23.08
C MET A 27 0.39 12.30 23.63
N ARG A 28 -0.33 11.17 23.57
CA ARG A 28 0.12 9.88 24.06
C ARG A 28 1.36 9.46 23.26
N ARG A 29 2.50 9.35 23.93
CA ARG A 29 3.67 8.66 23.38
C ARG A 29 3.27 7.21 23.13
N PHE A 30 3.28 6.78 21.87
CA PHE A 30 3.25 5.36 21.55
C PHE A 30 4.51 4.70 22.13
N PRO A 31 4.42 3.50 22.70
CA PRO A 31 5.60 2.76 23.13
C PRO A 31 6.43 2.39 21.90
N ARG A 32 7.72 2.74 21.91
CA ARG A 32 8.67 2.24 20.91
C ARG A 32 8.89 0.74 21.11
N SER A 33 9.25 0.02 20.05
CA SER A 33 9.66 -1.38 20.15
C SER A 33 11.03 -1.48 20.85
N ASP A 34 11.01 -1.79 22.15
CA ASP A 34 12.20 -2.01 22.98
C ASP A 34 12.91 -3.33 22.61
N SER A 35 13.58 -3.34 21.45
CA SER A 35 14.41 -4.49 21.00
C SER A 35 15.61 -4.15 20.10
N MET A 36 15.87 -2.87 19.79
CA MET A 36 17.10 -2.43 19.12
C MET A 36 17.69 -1.17 19.77
N PRO A 37 19.01 -1.09 20.03
CA PRO A 37 19.65 0.15 20.48
C PRO A 37 19.70 1.15 19.32
N VAL A 38 19.44 2.43 19.63
CA VAL A 38 19.35 3.52 18.63
C VAL A 38 20.62 3.64 17.77
N SER A 39 21.78 3.22 18.28
CA SER A 39 23.05 3.17 17.54
C SER A 39 23.06 2.22 16.34
N CYS A 40 22.25 1.16 16.32
CA CYS A 40 22.14 0.26 15.16
C CYS A 40 21.33 0.89 14.02
N LEU A 41 20.26 1.63 14.35
CA LEU A 41 19.40 2.29 13.36
C LEU A 41 20.10 3.41 12.58
N ILE A 42 21.16 3.99 13.15
CA ILE A 42 21.92 5.10 12.52
C ILE A 42 22.86 4.59 11.39
N GLY A 43 23.12 3.28 11.31
CA GLY A 43 24.00 2.67 10.30
C GLY A 43 23.30 1.80 9.24
N MET A 44 21.99 1.58 9.37
CA MET A 44 21.25 0.58 8.59
C MET A 44 20.69 1.17 7.28
N ARG A 45 21.12 0.63 6.14
CA ARG A 45 20.68 1.02 4.80
C ARG A 45 19.43 0.25 4.40
N THR A 46 18.31 0.96 4.28
CA THR A 46 17.02 0.41 3.88
C THR A 46 16.70 0.74 2.43
N LEU A 47 16.46 -0.29 1.62
CA LEU A 47 15.86 -0.18 0.28
C LEU A 47 14.34 -0.33 0.39
N VAL A 48 13.59 0.60 -0.20
CA VAL A 48 12.12 0.60 -0.23
C VAL A 48 11.64 0.59 -1.69
N VAL A 49 10.92 -0.45 -2.06
CA VAL A 49 10.27 -0.59 -3.39
C VAL A 49 8.79 -0.93 -3.22
N SER A 50 7.98 -0.57 -4.21
CA SER A 50 6.53 -0.76 -4.21
C SER A 50 6.04 -1.05 -5.62
N ASP A 51 4.79 -1.48 -5.74
CA ASP A 51 4.07 -1.56 -7.01
C ASP A 51 4.80 -2.44 -8.04
N LEU A 52 5.08 -3.68 -7.63
CA LEU A 52 5.74 -4.69 -8.46
C LEU A 52 4.76 -5.41 -9.39
N HIS A 53 3.49 -5.53 -8.97
CA HIS A 53 2.39 -6.23 -9.69
C HIS A 53 2.81 -7.58 -10.29
N LEU A 54 3.62 -8.35 -9.56
CA LEU A 54 4.19 -9.60 -10.06
C LEU A 54 3.07 -10.54 -10.49
N GLY A 55 3.10 -10.93 -11.76
CA GLY A 55 2.09 -11.79 -12.36
C GLY A 55 1.03 -11.10 -13.22
N SER A 56 1.04 -9.78 -13.42
CA SER A 56 0.08 -9.03 -14.24
C SER A 56 -0.27 -9.70 -15.59
N LEU A 57 -1.54 -9.64 -15.99
CA LEU A 57 -2.11 -10.29 -17.18
C LEU A 57 -1.52 -9.77 -18.48
N LEU A 58 -1.14 -8.50 -18.49
CA LEU A 58 -0.57 -7.80 -19.65
C LEU A 58 0.96 -7.76 -19.62
N GLU A 59 1.60 -8.60 -18.78
CA GLU A 59 3.07 -8.68 -18.59
C GLU A 59 3.77 -7.32 -18.41
N ARG A 60 3.12 -6.39 -17.68
CA ARG A 60 3.65 -5.05 -17.42
C ARG A 60 4.69 -5.04 -16.30
N ASP A 61 4.72 -6.05 -15.43
CA ASP A 61 5.68 -6.21 -14.35
C ASP A 61 7.10 -6.48 -14.90
N VAL A 62 7.98 -5.49 -14.82
CA VAL A 62 9.29 -5.54 -15.52
C VAL A 62 10.27 -6.52 -14.90
N LEU A 63 10.04 -6.97 -13.67
CA LEU A 63 10.93 -7.92 -12.95
C LEU A 63 10.94 -9.34 -13.56
N ARG A 64 10.17 -9.59 -14.62
CA ARG A 64 10.36 -10.76 -15.52
C ARG A 64 11.44 -10.55 -16.60
N ARG A 65 12.14 -9.40 -16.61
CA ARG A 65 13.22 -9.06 -17.55
C ARG A 65 14.56 -9.10 -16.80
N PRO A 66 15.58 -9.83 -17.29
CA PRO A 66 16.86 -10.01 -16.57
C PRO A 66 17.48 -8.68 -16.12
N GLU A 67 17.54 -7.71 -17.01
CA GLU A 67 18.16 -6.39 -16.80
C GLU A 67 17.48 -5.60 -15.65
N ALA A 68 16.18 -5.81 -15.45
CA ALA A 68 15.44 -5.18 -14.38
C ALA A 68 15.55 -5.93 -13.05
N LEU A 69 15.57 -7.27 -13.11
CA LEU A 69 15.75 -8.12 -11.93
C LEU A 69 17.17 -8.00 -11.36
N GLU A 70 18.19 -8.03 -12.22
CA GLU A 70 19.60 -7.86 -11.85
C GLU A 70 19.86 -6.50 -11.18
N ALA A 71 19.28 -5.42 -11.70
CA ALA A 71 19.39 -4.09 -11.11
C ALA A 71 18.74 -3.99 -9.72
N LEU A 72 17.59 -4.64 -9.50
CA LEU A 72 16.96 -4.67 -8.17
C LEU A 72 17.68 -5.61 -7.19
N VAL A 73 18.16 -6.76 -7.68
CA VAL A 73 18.96 -7.72 -6.89
C VAL A 73 20.24 -7.07 -6.41
N SER A 74 21.01 -6.40 -7.28
CA SER A 74 22.28 -5.76 -6.88
C SER A 74 22.09 -4.63 -5.86
N GLU A 75 20.99 -3.88 -5.94
CA GLU A 75 20.66 -2.84 -4.94
C GLU A 75 20.16 -3.45 -3.61
N ALA A 76 19.51 -4.63 -3.66
CA ALA A 76 19.11 -5.39 -2.47
C ALA A 76 20.31 -6.08 -1.79
N GLU A 77 21.26 -6.63 -2.54
CA GLU A 77 22.57 -7.13 -2.05
C GLU A 77 23.37 -6.04 -1.31
N ALA A 78 23.19 -4.78 -1.71
CA ALA A 78 23.84 -3.63 -1.10
C ALA A 78 23.13 -3.09 0.15
N SER A 79 22.04 -3.71 0.63
CA SER A 79 21.14 -3.16 1.66
C SER A 79 20.90 -4.11 2.84
N ASP A 80 21.00 -3.59 4.07
CA ASP A 80 20.71 -4.35 5.29
C ASP A 80 19.23 -4.73 5.40
N ARG A 81 18.34 -3.89 4.85
CA ARG A 81 16.88 -4.08 4.88
C ARG A 81 16.25 -3.84 3.51
N LEU A 82 15.38 -4.75 3.09
CA LEU A 82 14.45 -4.57 1.96
C LEU A 82 13.01 -4.39 2.47
N VAL A 83 12.31 -3.36 2.00
CA VAL A 83 10.88 -3.14 2.29
C VAL A 83 10.08 -3.27 0.99
N LEU A 84 9.17 -4.24 0.97
CA LEU A 84 8.18 -4.42 -0.08
C LEU A 84 6.92 -3.65 0.32
N LEU A 85 6.87 -2.37 -0.07
CA LEU A 85 5.86 -1.37 0.32
C LEU A 85 4.59 -1.46 -0.55
N GLY A 86 4.06 -2.67 -0.64
CA GLY A 86 2.75 -2.98 -1.21
C GLY A 86 2.71 -3.14 -2.72
N ASP A 87 1.59 -3.70 -3.16
CA ASP A 87 1.30 -4.19 -4.51
C ASP A 87 2.43 -5.04 -5.08
N THR A 88 2.84 -6.01 -4.27
CA THR A 88 3.90 -6.98 -4.55
C THR A 88 3.42 -8.01 -5.59
N ILE A 89 2.21 -8.54 -5.44
CA ILE A 89 1.65 -9.59 -6.31
C ILE A 89 0.28 -9.16 -6.86
N GLU A 90 0.05 -9.41 -8.15
CA GLU A 90 -1.21 -9.05 -8.80
C GLU A 90 -2.34 -10.06 -8.49
N LEU A 91 -3.10 -9.82 -7.42
CA LEU A 91 -4.21 -10.69 -7.00
C LEU A 91 -5.59 -10.21 -7.49
N LEU A 92 -5.78 -8.93 -7.84
CA LEU A 92 -7.10 -8.37 -8.17
C LEU A 92 -7.58 -8.77 -9.56
N GLU A 93 -6.67 -9.10 -10.48
CA GLU A 93 -7.01 -9.71 -11.77
C GLU A 93 -7.64 -11.13 -11.67
N GLY A 94 -7.72 -11.72 -10.47
CA GLY A 94 -8.43 -12.98 -10.24
C GLY A 94 -7.67 -14.24 -10.69
N ARG A 95 -6.35 -14.12 -10.89
CA ARG A 95 -5.41 -15.20 -11.28
C ARG A 95 -4.33 -15.45 -10.23
N ALA A 96 -4.68 -15.35 -8.95
CA ALA A 96 -3.76 -15.38 -7.81
C ALA A 96 -2.74 -16.53 -7.81
N ARG A 97 -3.10 -17.73 -8.32
CA ARG A 97 -2.14 -18.85 -8.44
C ARG A 97 -1.07 -18.57 -9.50
N GLN A 98 -1.46 -18.11 -10.69
CA GLN A 98 -0.50 -17.76 -11.75
C GLN A 98 0.38 -16.57 -11.33
N ALA A 99 -0.18 -15.62 -10.58
CA ALA A 99 0.59 -14.50 -10.04
C ALA A 99 1.61 -14.98 -8.98
N ALA A 100 1.23 -15.89 -8.09
CA ALA A 100 2.15 -16.57 -7.17
C ALA A 100 3.26 -17.36 -7.89
N GLU A 101 2.91 -18.10 -8.95
CA GLU A 101 3.86 -18.86 -9.78
C GLU A 101 4.90 -17.96 -10.46
N VAL A 102 4.49 -16.76 -10.92
CA VAL A 102 5.39 -15.72 -11.48
C VAL A 102 6.21 -15.01 -10.40
N ALA A 103 5.60 -14.68 -9.26
CA ALA A 103 6.26 -13.93 -8.19
C ALA A 103 7.36 -14.75 -7.49
N ARG A 104 7.17 -16.06 -7.34
CA ARG A 104 8.08 -16.96 -6.63
C ARG A 104 9.57 -16.87 -7.04
N PRO A 105 9.95 -16.95 -8.33
CA PRO A 105 11.37 -16.82 -8.72
C PRO A 105 11.95 -15.42 -8.42
N VAL A 106 11.16 -14.35 -8.63
CA VAL A 106 11.59 -12.96 -8.34
C VAL A 106 11.81 -12.76 -6.84
N LEU A 107 10.82 -13.11 -6.02
CA LEU A 107 10.93 -12.99 -4.56
C LEU A 107 12.01 -13.94 -3.99
N GLY A 108 12.23 -15.09 -4.62
CA GLY A 108 13.37 -15.96 -4.32
C GLY A 108 14.72 -15.28 -4.56
N ALA A 109 14.89 -14.58 -5.69
CA ALA A 109 16.11 -13.83 -5.97
C ALA A 109 16.34 -12.69 -4.96
N LEU A 110 15.29 -11.93 -4.62
CA LEU A 110 15.39 -10.85 -3.62
C LEU A 110 15.67 -11.37 -2.20
N GLY A 111 15.11 -12.52 -1.83
CA GLY A 111 15.39 -13.18 -0.54
C GLY A 111 16.81 -13.71 -0.42
N GLN A 112 17.42 -14.13 -1.53
CA GLN A 112 18.85 -14.52 -1.59
C GLN A 112 19.77 -13.29 -1.59
N ALA A 113 19.38 -12.21 -2.28
CA ALA A 113 20.12 -10.95 -2.35
C ALA A 113 20.35 -10.32 -0.97
N VAL A 114 19.29 -10.20 -0.16
CA VAL A 114 19.35 -9.66 1.22
C VAL A 114 20.10 -10.62 2.17
N GLY A 115 20.17 -11.91 1.83
CA GLY A 115 20.90 -12.90 2.62
C GLY A 115 20.29 -13.18 3.99
N ALA A 116 20.98 -13.99 4.80
CA ALA A 116 20.51 -14.39 6.14
C ALA A 116 20.78 -13.34 7.24
N ASP A 117 21.69 -12.40 6.98
CA ASP A 117 22.14 -11.39 7.95
C ASP A 117 21.38 -10.05 7.85
N GLY A 118 20.72 -9.79 6.71
CA GLY A 118 19.78 -8.67 6.54
C GLY A 118 18.34 -9.01 6.94
N GLU A 119 17.36 -8.21 6.51
CA GLU A 119 15.93 -8.51 6.71
C GLU A 119 15.02 -8.02 5.58
N VAL A 120 13.87 -8.67 5.40
CA VAL A 120 12.79 -8.21 4.50
C VAL A 120 11.54 -7.86 5.31
N VAL A 121 10.94 -6.70 5.06
CA VAL A 121 9.63 -6.32 5.62
C VAL A 121 8.58 -6.21 4.52
N VAL A 122 7.52 -7.00 4.62
CA VAL A 122 6.40 -6.96 3.67
C VAL A 122 5.28 -6.09 4.23
N VAL A 123 4.80 -5.12 3.44
CA VAL A 123 3.73 -4.19 3.82
C VAL A 123 2.62 -4.24 2.77
N PRO A 124 1.63 -5.14 2.89
CA PRO A 124 0.62 -5.37 1.86
C PRO A 124 -0.11 -4.10 1.38
N GLY A 125 -0.17 -3.91 0.06
CA GLY A 125 -0.99 -2.87 -0.59
C GLY A 125 -2.45 -3.30 -0.83
N ASN A 126 -3.17 -2.62 -1.72
CA ASN A 126 -4.54 -2.99 -2.08
C ASN A 126 -4.62 -4.22 -2.99
N HIS A 127 -3.63 -4.47 -3.85
CA HIS A 127 -3.55 -5.70 -4.64
C HIS A 127 -3.11 -6.89 -3.78
N ASP A 128 -2.25 -6.66 -2.79
CA ASP A 128 -1.85 -7.68 -1.82
C ASP A 128 -2.93 -8.00 -0.75
N HIS A 129 -3.95 -7.14 -0.58
CA HIS A 129 -4.87 -7.14 0.59
C HIS A 129 -5.49 -8.50 0.90
N ALA A 130 -5.81 -9.29 -0.13
CA ALA A 130 -6.36 -10.65 0.01
C ALA A 130 -5.50 -11.59 0.90
N MET A 131 -4.18 -11.34 1.01
CA MET A 131 -3.28 -12.09 1.89
C MET A 131 -3.51 -11.80 3.39
N VAL A 132 -3.98 -10.60 3.74
CA VAL A 132 -4.13 -10.12 5.12
C VAL A 132 -5.58 -9.81 5.52
N ARG A 133 -6.51 -9.71 4.57
CA ARG A 133 -7.94 -9.38 4.75
C ARG A 133 -8.60 -10.06 5.94
N GLY A 134 -8.34 -11.36 6.14
CA GLY A 134 -8.88 -12.14 7.26
C GLY A 134 -8.31 -11.75 8.63
N TRP A 135 -7.07 -11.27 8.71
CA TRP A 135 -6.48 -10.67 9.92
C TRP A 135 -6.93 -9.23 10.10
N VAL A 136 -6.92 -8.41 9.04
CA VAL A 136 -7.38 -7.00 9.06
C VAL A 136 -8.80 -6.91 9.61
N HIS A 137 -9.73 -7.73 9.08
CA HIS A 137 -11.11 -7.79 9.56
C HIS A 137 -11.23 -8.09 11.06
N ARG A 138 -10.34 -8.94 11.63
CA ARG A 138 -10.33 -9.25 13.07
C ARG A 138 -9.85 -8.08 13.92
N GLN A 139 -8.82 -7.35 13.47
CA GLN A 139 -8.33 -6.15 14.17
C GLN A 139 -9.35 -5.00 14.10
N VAL A 140 -9.90 -4.74 12.91
CA VAL A 140 -10.90 -3.71 12.64
C VAL A 140 -12.22 -3.91 13.43
N SER A 141 -12.57 -5.16 13.69
CA SER A 141 -13.73 -5.57 14.53
C SER A 141 -13.38 -5.80 16.00
N GLY A 142 -12.08 -5.79 16.35
CA GLY A 142 -11.58 -6.15 17.67
C GLY A 142 -11.47 -4.96 18.62
N PRO A 143 -11.39 -5.21 19.95
CA PRO A 143 -11.31 -4.15 20.96
C PRO A 143 -9.97 -3.39 20.94
N ALA A 144 -8.94 -3.93 20.29
CA ALA A 144 -7.66 -3.24 20.08
C ALA A 144 -7.70 -2.24 18.92
N GLY A 145 -8.61 -2.42 17.96
CA GLY A 145 -8.56 -1.73 16.67
C GLY A 145 -7.43 -2.22 15.78
N LEU A 146 -7.07 -1.41 14.78
CA LEU A 146 -5.93 -1.60 13.88
C LEU A 146 -4.97 -0.40 14.06
N GLY A 147 -3.72 -0.70 14.40
CA GLY A 147 -2.63 0.28 14.54
C GLY A 147 -2.08 0.78 13.19
N LEU A 148 -1.07 1.64 13.25
CA LEU A 148 -0.39 2.18 12.06
C LEU A 148 0.71 1.24 11.54
N ASP A 149 1.30 0.48 12.44
CA ASP A 149 2.51 -0.32 12.28
C ASP A 149 2.39 -1.72 12.93
N ASP A 150 1.17 -2.26 12.97
CA ASP A 150 0.86 -3.54 13.60
C ASP A 150 1.60 -4.70 12.91
N ILE A 151 2.17 -5.61 13.70
CA ILE A 151 2.79 -6.85 13.20
C ILE A 151 1.70 -7.83 12.77
N VAL A 152 1.76 -8.26 11.51
CA VAL A 152 0.92 -9.32 10.97
C VAL A 152 1.64 -10.67 11.13
N PRO A 153 1.05 -11.68 11.80
CA PRO A 153 1.63 -13.02 11.81
C PRO A 153 1.75 -13.57 10.38
N ARG A 154 2.90 -14.12 10.02
CA ARG A 154 3.13 -14.74 8.69
C ARG A 154 2.11 -15.83 8.34
N SER A 155 1.53 -16.48 9.37
CA SER A 155 0.45 -17.46 9.28
C SER A 155 -0.96 -16.87 9.17
N ALA A 156 -1.12 -15.55 8.98
CA ALA A 156 -2.43 -14.89 8.85
C ALA A 156 -3.25 -15.34 7.64
N GLY A 157 -2.59 -15.85 6.59
CA GLY A 157 -3.19 -16.47 5.41
C GLY A 157 -2.17 -17.34 4.66
N THR A 158 -2.63 -18.35 3.92
CA THR A 158 -1.76 -19.33 3.26
C THR A 158 -0.75 -18.68 2.31
N LEU A 159 -1.23 -17.80 1.41
CA LEU A 159 -0.37 -17.13 0.43
C LEU A 159 0.66 -16.20 1.08
N LEU A 160 0.36 -15.59 2.24
CA LEU A 160 1.34 -14.82 3.01
C LEU A 160 2.46 -15.73 3.57
N SER A 161 2.08 -16.91 4.07
CA SER A 161 3.04 -17.90 4.57
C SER A 161 3.90 -18.49 3.46
N GLU A 162 3.36 -18.61 2.23
CA GLU A 162 4.10 -19.04 1.04
C GLU A 162 5.05 -17.94 0.54
N LEU A 163 4.55 -16.71 0.34
CA LEU A 163 5.32 -15.53 -0.09
C LEU A 163 6.51 -15.29 0.83
N THR A 164 6.27 -15.17 2.13
CA THR A 164 7.34 -14.97 3.11
C THR A 164 8.28 -16.19 3.23
N GLY A 165 7.84 -17.37 2.79
CA GLY A 165 8.68 -18.55 2.66
C GLY A 165 9.62 -18.52 1.44
N TRP A 166 9.21 -17.90 0.33
CA TRP A 166 10.07 -17.73 -0.86
C TRP A 166 11.17 -16.69 -0.65
N LEU A 167 10.93 -15.70 0.20
CA LEU A 167 11.92 -14.69 0.62
C LEU A 167 13.05 -15.24 1.51
N GLY A 168 13.08 -16.55 1.81
CA GLY A 168 14.23 -17.18 2.49
C GLY A 168 15.48 -17.21 1.59
N PRO A 169 16.71 -17.06 2.14
CA PRO A 169 17.08 -17.19 3.55
C PRO A 169 16.75 -16.00 4.46
N ALA A 170 16.40 -14.83 3.92
CA ALA A 170 16.22 -13.64 4.73
C ALA A 170 15.16 -13.81 5.85
N PRO A 171 15.44 -13.31 7.06
CA PRO A 171 14.41 -12.99 8.05
C PRO A 171 13.30 -12.15 7.42
N VAL A 172 12.03 -12.48 7.71
CA VAL A 172 10.88 -11.74 7.16
C VAL A 172 9.91 -11.34 8.25
N GLU A 173 9.63 -10.04 8.34
CA GLU A 173 8.52 -9.47 9.10
C GLU A 173 7.38 -9.02 8.16
N VAL A 174 6.16 -8.91 8.67
CA VAL A 174 5.02 -8.36 7.93
C VAL A 174 4.34 -7.29 8.78
N ARG A 175 4.08 -6.12 8.20
CA ARG A 175 3.50 -4.95 8.86
C ARG A 175 2.26 -4.45 8.12
N TYR A 176 1.31 -3.83 8.82
CA TYR A 176 0.13 -3.24 8.18
C TYR A 176 -0.48 -2.08 9.00
N PRO A 177 -0.99 -1.01 8.36
CA PRO A 177 -0.88 -0.63 6.93
C PRO A 177 0.44 0.06 6.57
N GLY A 178 1.34 0.26 7.54
CA GLY A 178 2.63 0.91 7.35
C GLY A 178 3.65 0.44 8.38
N LEU A 179 4.77 1.15 8.49
CA LEU A 179 5.84 0.90 9.44
C LEU A 179 6.70 2.16 9.65
N TRP A 180 7.35 2.27 10.80
CA TRP A 180 8.48 3.20 10.99
C TRP A 180 9.75 2.56 10.44
N LEU A 181 10.44 3.27 9.53
CA LEU A 181 11.74 2.82 9.00
C LEU A 181 12.87 3.19 9.97
N ASP A 182 12.79 4.41 10.51
CA ASP A 182 13.69 5.00 11.49
C ASP A 182 12.91 5.87 12.50
N GLY A 183 13.57 6.76 13.24
CA GLY A 183 12.94 7.64 14.24
C GLY A 183 12.20 8.87 13.70
N GLU A 184 12.32 9.17 12.42
CA GLU A 184 11.78 10.34 11.71
C GLU A 184 11.01 9.98 10.42
N THR A 185 11.24 8.80 9.82
CA THR A 185 10.63 8.32 8.57
C THR A 185 9.57 7.23 8.82
N PHE A 186 8.34 7.49 8.38
CA PHE A 186 7.28 6.49 8.28
C PHE A 186 7.05 6.08 6.82
N ALA A 187 6.63 4.84 6.57
CA ALA A 187 6.21 4.40 5.25
C ALA A 187 4.89 3.62 5.28
N THR A 188 4.10 3.74 4.22
CA THR A 188 2.84 2.99 3.99
C THR A 188 2.59 2.91 2.50
N HIS A 189 1.93 1.84 2.01
CA HIS A 189 1.69 1.68 0.57
C HIS A 189 0.96 2.89 -0.05
N GLY A 190 -0.11 3.39 0.59
CA GLY A 190 -0.75 4.67 0.23
C GLY A 190 -2.21 4.59 -0.24
N HIS A 191 -2.76 3.40 -0.45
CA HIS A 191 -4.14 3.10 -0.89
C HIS A 191 -5.28 3.72 -0.05
N TYR A 192 -4.95 4.40 1.04
CA TYR A 192 -5.89 5.22 1.79
C TYR A 192 -6.18 6.58 1.14
N CYS A 193 -5.33 7.06 0.20
CA CYS A 193 -5.63 8.29 -0.55
C CYS A 193 -6.86 8.13 -1.46
N ASP A 194 -7.08 6.94 -2.04
CA ASP A 194 -8.24 6.62 -2.88
C ASP A 194 -9.56 7.02 -2.25
N ARG A 195 -9.67 6.86 -0.92
CA ARG A 195 -10.90 7.22 -0.20
C ARG A 195 -11.19 8.71 -0.29
N LEU A 196 -10.15 9.54 -0.29
CA LEU A 196 -10.27 11.00 -0.45
C LEU A 196 -10.43 11.39 -1.92
N LEU A 197 -9.81 10.67 -2.85
CA LEU A 197 -9.95 10.89 -4.29
C LEU A 197 -11.38 10.54 -4.78
N LEU A 198 -11.94 9.43 -4.31
CA LEU A 198 -13.34 9.02 -4.56
C LEU A 198 -14.36 9.91 -3.84
N ASP A 199 -14.08 10.37 -2.61
CA ASP A 199 -14.92 11.36 -1.93
C ASP A 199 -14.88 12.73 -2.67
N ALA A 200 -13.77 13.09 -3.33
CA ALA A 200 -13.59 14.35 -4.05
C ALA A 200 -14.09 14.32 -5.51
N SER A 201 -14.17 13.15 -6.15
CA SER A 201 -14.69 13.01 -7.52
C SER A 201 -16.21 13.09 -7.62
N GLY A 202 -16.93 13.01 -6.48
CA GLY A 202 -18.39 12.98 -6.42
C GLY A 202 -19.01 11.64 -6.84
N LEU A 203 -18.21 10.66 -7.27
CA LEU A 203 -18.65 9.30 -7.64
C LEU A 203 -19.11 8.46 -6.43
N ARG A 204 -18.96 8.99 -5.22
CA ARG A 204 -19.34 8.37 -3.95
C ARG A 204 -20.02 9.42 -3.06
N ARG A 205 -21.05 9.01 -2.30
CA ARG A 205 -21.54 9.83 -1.19
C ARG A 205 -20.43 9.96 -0.14
N SER A 206 -19.94 11.17 0.08
CA SER A 206 -18.90 11.48 1.07
C SER A 206 -19.29 10.95 2.46
N ASP A 207 -18.33 10.37 3.16
CA ASP A 207 -18.56 9.81 4.49
C ASP A 207 -18.86 10.90 5.53
N PRO A 208 -19.98 10.84 6.28
CA PRO A 208 -20.28 11.83 7.31
C PRO A 208 -19.33 11.78 8.50
N HIS A 209 -18.52 10.72 8.65
CA HIS A 209 -17.52 10.61 9.72
C HIS A 209 -16.10 10.87 9.18
N PRO A 210 -15.32 11.78 9.80
CA PRO A 210 -13.94 11.99 9.41
C PRO A 210 -13.10 10.77 9.82
N ARG A 211 -12.65 9.98 8.84
CA ARG A 211 -11.69 8.88 9.03
C ARG A 211 -10.44 9.38 9.78
N ARG A 212 -10.06 8.72 10.88
CA ARG A 212 -8.96 9.12 11.78
C ARG A 212 -8.08 7.95 12.23
N THR A 213 -8.54 6.73 12.05
CA THR A 213 -7.81 5.50 12.32
C THR A 213 -7.73 4.66 11.05
N PRO A 214 -6.71 3.78 10.90
CA PRO A 214 -6.65 2.82 9.79
C PRO A 214 -7.94 2.01 9.64
N ALA A 215 -8.54 1.62 10.76
CA ALA A 215 -9.81 0.89 10.77
C ALA A 215 -10.98 1.66 10.12
N ASP A 216 -10.97 2.99 10.04
CA ASP A 216 -12.01 3.76 9.35
C ASP A 216 -11.84 3.73 7.83
N TYR A 217 -10.59 3.64 7.37
CA TYR A 217 -10.27 3.40 5.95
C TYR A 217 -10.58 1.96 5.54
N GLU A 218 -10.37 0.97 6.40
CA GLU A 218 -10.76 -0.44 6.15
C GLU A 218 -12.28 -0.68 6.18
N ARG A 219 -13.02 -0.11 7.13
CA ARG A 219 -14.49 -0.26 7.23
C ARG A 219 -15.24 0.32 6.04
N SER A 220 -14.66 1.29 5.36
CA SER A 220 -15.26 1.91 4.18
C SER A 220 -15.32 0.87 3.04
N PRO A 221 -16.48 0.50 2.47
CA PRO A 221 -16.51 -0.39 1.30
C PRO A 221 -15.70 0.23 0.16
N GLY A 222 -14.83 -0.54 -0.51
CA GLY A 222 -14.01 -0.08 -1.64
C GLY A 222 -12.50 -0.37 -1.63
N THR A 223 -11.93 -1.03 -0.62
CA THR A 223 -10.55 -1.59 -0.72
C THR A 223 -10.54 -2.91 -1.48
N ASP A 224 -11.56 -3.74 -1.27
CA ASP A 224 -11.87 -4.84 -2.18
C ASP A 224 -12.45 -4.28 -3.49
N ALA A 225 -11.96 -4.76 -4.64
CA ALA A 225 -12.41 -4.32 -5.97
C ALA A 225 -13.93 -4.45 -6.21
N GLY A 226 -14.61 -5.36 -5.49
CA GLY A 226 -16.08 -5.47 -5.52
C GLY A 226 -16.83 -4.22 -5.02
N GLY A 227 -16.15 -3.31 -4.31
CA GLY A 227 -16.72 -1.99 -3.96
C GLY A 227 -16.84 -1.02 -5.14
N ILE A 228 -16.21 -1.32 -6.29
CA ILE A 228 -16.32 -0.56 -7.54
C ILE A 228 -17.48 -1.09 -8.42
N GLU A 229 -18.08 -2.24 -8.06
CA GLU A 229 -19.16 -2.85 -8.86
C GLU A 229 -20.53 -2.16 -8.66
N GLN A 230 -20.77 -1.46 -7.53
CA GLN A 230 -22.08 -0.82 -7.27
C GLN A 230 -22.41 0.35 -8.21
N PRO A 231 -21.51 1.31 -8.53
CA PRO A 231 -21.80 2.38 -9.48
C PRO A 231 -22.02 1.92 -10.93
N LEU A 232 -21.57 0.71 -11.30
CA LEU A 232 -21.75 0.16 -12.64
C LEU A 232 -23.19 -0.33 -12.90
N GLY A 233 -23.96 -0.63 -11.84
CA GLY A 233 -25.35 -1.07 -11.96
C GLY A 233 -26.29 -0.01 -12.55
N GLU A 234 -25.98 1.28 -12.39
CA GLU A 234 -26.80 2.39 -12.91
C GLU A 234 -26.43 2.78 -14.37
N ILE A 235 -25.42 2.14 -14.96
CA ILE A 235 -24.86 2.45 -16.29
C ILE A 235 -25.14 1.31 -17.31
N LEU A 236 -25.55 0.13 -16.83
CA LEU A 236 -25.85 -1.05 -17.66
C LEU A 236 -27.34 -1.12 -18.05
N PRO A 237 -27.69 -1.48 -19.31
CA PRO A 237 -29.08 -1.66 -19.71
C PRO A 237 -29.81 -2.78 -18.96
N ASP A 238 -31.14 -2.67 -18.84
CA ASP A 238 -32.04 -3.45 -17.96
C ASP A 238 -32.10 -4.98 -18.18
N GLY A 239 -31.25 -5.56 -19.03
CA GLY A 239 -31.25 -6.99 -19.39
C GLY A 239 -30.22 -7.86 -18.67
N LEU A 240 -29.50 -7.34 -17.67
CA LEU A 240 -28.34 -8.00 -17.05
C LEU A 240 -28.43 -8.17 -15.51
N SER A 241 -29.50 -7.72 -14.88
CA SER A 241 -29.63 -7.63 -13.42
C SER A 241 -30.03 -8.93 -12.69
N GLU A 242 -30.61 -9.92 -13.39
CA GLU A 242 -31.18 -11.14 -12.76
C GLU A 242 -30.16 -12.23 -12.38
N GLY A 243 -28.85 -11.92 -12.37
CA GLY A 243 -27.76 -12.91 -12.22
C GLY A 243 -26.78 -12.69 -11.07
N ILE A 244 -27.02 -11.73 -10.17
CA ILE A 244 -26.02 -11.28 -9.19
C ILE A 244 -26.33 -11.79 -7.78
N ASP A 245 -25.92 -13.03 -7.51
CA ASP A 245 -25.64 -13.49 -6.15
C ASP A 245 -24.46 -14.48 -6.16
N ALA A 246 -23.46 -14.24 -5.28
CA ALA A 246 -22.24 -15.04 -5.09
C ALA A 246 -21.18 -15.17 -6.23
N THR A 247 -21.28 -14.44 -7.37
CA THR A 247 -20.51 -14.77 -8.60
C THR A 247 -19.50 -13.74 -9.17
N GLY A 248 -19.18 -12.62 -8.51
CA GLY A 248 -18.31 -11.55 -9.09
C GLY A 248 -16.97 -12.05 -9.68
N GLY A 249 -16.27 -12.94 -8.98
CA GLY A 249 -15.01 -13.56 -9.47
C GLY A 249 -15.16 -14.51 -10.67
N GLN A 250 -16.38 -14.91 -11.04
CA GLN A 250 -16.70 -15.62 -12.28
C GLN A 250 -17.24 -14.67 -13.35
N LEU A 251 -17.98 -13.63 -12.99
CA LEU A 251 -18.48 -12.60 -13.92
C LEU A 251 -17.31 -11.86 -14.59
N ARG A 252 -16.33 -11.40 -13.80
CA ARG A 252 -15.09 -10.80 -14.34
C ARG A 252 -14.32 -11.79 -15.21
N ARG A 253 -14.28 -13.08 -14.84
CA ARG A 253 -13.63 -14.13 -15.63
C ARG A 253 -14.35 -14.40 -16.96
N ALA A 254 -15.68 -14.37 -16.98
CA ALA A 254 -16.49 -14.51 -18.20
C ALA A 254 -16.25 -13.32 -19.15
N LEU A 255 -16.35 -12.09 -18.65
CA LEU A 255 -16.07 -10.85 -19.39
C LEU A 255 -14.65 -10.87 -20.01
N LEU A 256 -13.63 -11.17 -19.20
CA LEU A 256 -12.24 -11.24 -19.68
C LEU A 256 -12.02 -12.42 -20.66
N SER A 257 -12.72 -13.55 -20.50
CA SER A 257 -12.63 -14.67 -21.45
C SER A 257 -13.23 -14.36 -22.84
N GLY A 258 -14.07 -13.32 -22.94
CA GLY A 258 -14.61 -12.81 -24.20
C GLY A 258 -13.64 -11.97 -25.04
N ILE A 259 -12.53 -11.49 -24.46
CA ILE A 259 -11.58 -10.57 -25.09
C ILE A 259 -11.12 -11.00 -26.50
N PRO A 260 -10.74 -12.27 -26.76
CA PRO A 260 -10.30 -12.70 -28.10
C PRO A 260 -11.36 -12.57 -29.20
N ARG A 261 -12.65 -12.49 -28.85
CA ARG A 261 -13.77 -12.31 -29.80
C ARG A 261 -14.23 -10.85 -29.91
N LEU A 262 -14.03 -10.04 -28.87
CA LEU A 262 -14.34 -8.60 -28.86
C LEU A 262 -13.23 -7.73 -29.47
N ALA A 263 -12.02 -8.27 -29.64
CA ALA A 263 -10.88 -7.58 -30.25
C ALA A 263 -11.14 -7.04 -31.67
N SER A 264 -12.18 -7.52 -32.37
CA SER A 264 -12.56 -7.13 -33.73
C SER A 264 -13.50 -5.92 -33.84
N VAL A 265 -14.06 -5.40 -32.73
CA VAL A 265 -15.01 -4.28 -32.75
C VAL A 265 -14.28 -2.94 -32.57
N PRO A 266 -14.32 -2.01 -33.55
CA PRO A 266 -13.73 -0.69 -33.40
C PRO A 266 -14.38 0.12 -32.28
N GLY A 267 -13.57 0.74 -31.42
CA GLY A 267 -14.04 1.65 -30.36
C GLY A 267 -14.61 1.02 -29.08
N ALA A 268 -14.83 -0.31 -29.04
CA ALA A 268 -15.50 -0.98 -27.91
C ALA A 268 -14.55 -1.57 -26.84
N ARG A 269 -13.23 -1.33 -26.93
CA ARG A 269 -12.26 -1.92 -25.98
C ARG A 269 -12.27 -1.17 -24.64
N ASN A 270 -13.02 -1.76 -23.69
CA ASN A 270 -12.87 -1.61 -22.25
C ASN A 270 -13.15 -0.20 -21.69
N ILE A 271 -14.37 0.33 -21.88
CA ILE A 271 -14.79 1.60 -21.24
C ILE A 271 -14.65 1.55 -19.71
N ALA A 272 -14.94 0.42 -19.06
CA ALA A 272 -14.79 0.28 -17.61
C ALA A 272 -13.32 0.33 -17.16
N ASP A 273 -12.44 -0.47 -17.75
CA ASP A 273 -11.01 -0.44 -17.39
C ASP A 273 -10.36 0.89 -17.78
N LEU A 274 -10.75 1.50 -18.91
CA LEU A 274 -10.29 2.84 -19.29
C LEU A 274 -10.85 3.94 -18.36
N ALA A 275 -12.05 3.79 -17.80
CA ALA A 275 -12.58 4.72 -16.82
C ALA A 275 -11.80 4.61 -15.50
N SER A 276 -11.54 3.38 -15.02
CA SER A 276 -10.64 3.14 -13.89
C SER A 276 -9.26 3.75 -14.17
N LEU A 277 -8.62 3.39 -15.29
CA LEU A 277 -7.29 3.88 -15.66
C LEU A 277 -7.25 5.40 -15.87
N ALA A 278 -8.34 6.04 -16.33
CA ALA A 278 -8.42 7.49 -16.49
C ALA A 278 -8.72 8.24 -15.19
N ILE A 279 -9.43 7.62 -14.23
CA ILE A 279 -9.60 8.15 -12.87
C ILE A 279 -8.28 8.01 -12.11
N GLU A 280 -7.71 6.81 -12.09
CA GLU A 280 -6.40 6.46 -11.55
C GLU A 280 -5.31 7.39 -12.10
N GLN A 281 -5.04 7.36 -13.41
CA GLN A 281 -3.98 8.17 -14.00
C GLN A 281 -4.33 9.66 -14.12
N GLY A 282 -5.61 10.07 -14.16
CA GLY A 282 -6.01 11.46 -14.33
C GLY A 282 -6.12 12.24 -13.01
N LEU A 283 -6.74 11.62 -12.00
CA LEU A 283 -6.99 12.22 -10.68
C LEU A 283 -5.73 12.10 -9.80
N HIS A 284 -5.05 10.94 -9.79
CA HIS A 284 -3.90 10.73 -8.90
C HIS A 284 -2.74 11.65 -9.29
N ARG A 285 -2.54 11.90 -10.59
CA ARG A 285 -1.56 12.86 -11.18
C ARG A 285 -1.56 14.27 -10.57
N ARG A 286 -2.68 14.72 -9.99
CA ARG A 286 -2.81 16.08 -9.41
C ARG A 286 -3.25 16.09 -7.96
N ALA A 287 -4.06 15.12 -7.53
CA ALA A 287 -4.70 15.14 -6.22
C ALA A 287 -4.12 14.13 -5.22
N ALA A 288 -3.40 13.08 -5.65
CA ALA A 288 -2.97 12.02 -4.73
C ALA A 288 -1.89 12.48 -3.71
N ILE A 289 -0.97 13.36 -4.10
CA ILE A 289 0.07 13.87 -3.18
C ILE A 289 -0.56 14.76 -2.08
N PRO A 290 -1.45 15.73 -2.39
CA PRO A 290 -2.28 16.40 -1.38
C PRO A 290 -3.15 15.43 -0.56
N ALA A 291 -3.73 14.40 -1.18
CA ALA A 291 -4.54 13.40 -0.48
C ALA A 291 -3.70 12.58 0.51
N MET A 292 -2.46 12.20 0.18
CA MET A 292 -1.57 11.50 1.12
C MET A 292 -1.11 12.39 2.27
N ALA A 293 -0.90 13.69 2.06
CA ALA A 293 -0.70 14.62 3.17
C ALA A 293 -1.93 14.69 4.09
N GLU A 294 -3.14 14.73 3.52
CA GLU A 294 -4.39 14.74 4.29
C GLU A 294 -4.66 13.39 5.01
N VAL A 295 -4.32 12.24 4.42
CA VAL A 295 -4.32 10.92 5.09
C VAL A 295 -3.35 10.93 6.27
N SER A 296 -2.10 11.36 6.05
CA SER A 296 -1.06 11.46 7.08
C SER A 296 -1.51 12.31 8.27
N ARG A 297 -2.06 13.49 7.97
CA ARG A 297 -2.61 14.44 8.95
C ARG A 297 -3.84 13.88 9.70
N ARG A 298 -4.71 13.13 9.02
CA ARG A 298 -5.89 12.47 9.64
C ARG A 298 -5.51 11.33 10.58
N LEU A 299 -4.50 10.56 10.21
CA LEU A 299 -3.95 9.45 11.01
C LEU A 299 -3.04 9.92 12.14
N GLY A 300 -2.60 11.19 12.12
CA GLY A 300 -1.71 11.75 13.13
C GLY A 300 -0.26 11.26 13.02
N ILE A 301 0.20 10.92 11.82
CA ILE A 301 1.56 10.43 11.56
C ILE A 301 2.54 11.58 11.75
N GLY A 302 3.14 11.67 12.94
CA GLY A 302 4.11 12.70 13.34
C GLY A 302 5.52 12.49 12.76
N ALA A 303 5.62 12.09 11.50
CA ALA A 303 6.88 11.86 10.81
C ALA A 303 7.44 13.15 10.18
N ARG A 304 8.76 13.21 10.02
CA ARG A 304 9.44 14.24 9.20
C ARG A 304 9.41 13.88 7.72
N TYR A 305 9.45 12.57 7.42
CA TYR A 305 9.40 12.02 6.07
C TYR A 305 8.31 10.95 5.98
N LEU A 306 7.57 10.94 4.87
CA LEU A 306 6.56 9.92 4.57
C LEU A 306 6.82 9.29 3.20
N VAL A 307 7.19 8.02 3.20
CA VAL A 307 7.42 7.22 1.98
C VAL A 307 6.15 6.44 1.60
N PHE A 308 5.78 6.43 0.32
CA PHE A 308 4.64 5.65 -0.18
C PHE A 308 4.82 5.14 -1.62
N GLY A 309 3.93 4.27 -2.08
CA GLY A 309 3.86 3.72 -3.44
C GLY A 309 2.57 4.13 -4.15
N HIS A 310 1.85 3.17 -4.73
CA HIS A 310 0.43 3.22 -5.11
C HIS A 310 0.03 4.17 -6.26
N ILE A 311 0.76 5.26 -6.51
CA ILE A 311 0.44 6.24 -7.57
C ILE A 311 1.32 6.10 -8.82
N HIS A 312 2.17 5.07 -8.86
CA HIS A 312 3.14 4.75 -9.91
C HIS A 312 4.04 5.92 -10.35
N ARG A 313 4.22 6.94 -9.50
CA ARG A 313 4.95 8.17 -9.81
C ARG A 313 6.08 8.43 -8.83
N ARG A 314 7.29 8.02 -9.20
CA ARG A 314 8.49 8.35 -8.42
C ARG A 314 8.65 9.86 -8.26
N GLY A 315 9.04 10.29 -7.06
CA GLY A 315 9.50 11.65 -6.79
C GLY A 315 9.63 11.92 -5.29
N PRO A 316 10.31 13.00 -4.86
CA PRO A 316 10.71 14.16 -5.67
C PRO A 316 11.73 13.89 -6.77
N LEU A 317 11.53 14.52 -7.93
CA LEU A 317 12.52 14.65 -9.00
C LEU A 317 13.04 16.09 -9.09
N PRO A 318 14.24 16.34 -9.67
CA PRO A 318 14.81 17.68 -9.81
C PRO A 318 13.99 18.67 -10.67
N ASP A 319 13.01 18.18 -11.42
CA ASP A 319 12.11 18.98 -12.26
C ASP A 319 10.65 19.05 -11.74
N ASP A 320 10.39 18.55 -10.54
CA ASP A 320 9.10 18.72 -9.88
C ASP A 320 8.94 20.16 -9.32
N PRO A 321 7.74 20.76 -9.40
CA PRO A 321 7.48 22.08 -8.83
C PRO A 321 7.82 22.20 -7.34
N GLU A 322 8.35 23.35 -6.93
CA GLU A 322 8.63 23.66 -5.54
C GLU A 322 7.37 23.50 -4.67
N GLY A 323 7.53 22.88 -3.49
CA GLY A 323 6.42 22.60 -2.58
C GLY A 323 5.50 21.42 -2.96
N MET A 324 5.59 20.86 -4.19
CA MET A 324 4.74 19.74 -4.62
C MET A 324 4.78 18.56 -3.65
N TRP A 325 5.98 18.19 -3.19
CA TRP A 325 6.23 17.09 -2.26
C TRP A 325 6.18 17.51 -0.78
N ARG A 326 5.85 18.77 -0.49
CA ARG A 326 5.60 19.26 0.86
C ARG A 326 4.39 20.22 0.90
N PRO A 327 3.18 19.70 0.62
CA PRO A 327 1.98 20.53 0.44
C PRO A 327 1.46 21.19 1.73
N ASP A 328 1.91 20.74 2.90
CA ASP A 328 1.81 21.49 4.16
C ASP A 328 3.23 21.81 4.65
N THR A 329 3.49 23.09 4.89
CA THR A 329 4.73 23.60 5.50
C THR A 329 5.12 22.93 6.82
N ASN A 330 4.14 22.51 7.63
CA ASN A 330 4.34 21.81 8.90
C ASN A 330 4.22 20.28 8.76
N GLY A 331 3.85 19.79 7.57
CA GLY A 331 3.75 18.38 7.26
C GLY A 331 5.10 17.72 6.95
N PRO A 332 5.10 16.38 6.81
CA PRO A 332 6.25 15.63 6.35
C PRO A 332 6.65 16.05 4.93
N MET A 333 7.93 15.89 4.60
CA MET A 333 8.34 15.75 3.21
C MET A 333 7.84 14.40 2.69
N LEU A 334 7.11 14.41 1.59
CA LEU A 334 6.58 13.21 0.95
C LEU A 334 7.61 12.66 -0.04
N LEU A 335 7.73 11.33 -0.11
CA LEU A 335 8.51 10.64 -1.13
C LEU A 335 7.69 9.47 -1.69
N ASN A 336 7.82 9.20 -2.97
CA ASN A 336 7.20 8.06 -3.62
C ASN A 336 8.26 7.18 -4.29
N SER A 337 8.20 5.87 -4.04
CA SER A 337 9.10 4.89 -4.67
C SER A 337 8.86 4.80 -6.18
N GLY A 338 7.64 4.99 -6.67
CA GLY A 338 7.29 4.85 -8.09
C GLY A 338 6.60 3.51 -8.36
N SER A 339 7.10 2.75 -9.33
CA SER A 339 6.65 1.37 -9.56
C SER A 339 7.67 0.56 -10.36
N TRP A 340 7.36 -0.72 -10.56
CA TRP A 340 8.06 -1.64 -11.46
C TRP A 340 7.15 -2.14 -12.58
N VAL A 341 6.21 -1.27 -13.00
CA VAL A 341 5.22 -1.51 -14.06
C VAL A 341 5.56 -0.66 -15.29
N TYR A 342 5.73 -1.29 -16.46
CA TYR A 342 5.85 -0.59 -17.74
C TYR A 342 4.47 -0.34 -18.35
N ASP A 343 3.97 0.90 -18.26
CA ASP A 343 2.82 1.36 -19.04
C ASP A 343 3.29 2.23 -20.22
N SER A 344 3.04 1.76 -21.45
CA SER A 344 3.38 2.46 -22.67
C SER A 344 2.62 3.78 -22.86
N ALA A 345 1.44 3.94 -22.25
CA ALA A 345 0.68 5.20 -22.26
C ALA A 345 1.27 6.26 -21.30
N LEU A 346 2.02 5.83 -20.28
CA LEU A 346 2.72 6.72 -19.34
C LEU A 346 4.13 7.07 -19.82
N VAL A 347 4.89 6.05 -20.25
CA VAL A 347 6.29 6.19 -20.68
C VAL A 347 6.41 6.79 -22.09
N GLY A 348 5.51 6.40 -23.01
CA GLY A 348 5.60 6.74 -24.44
C GLY A 348 5.17 8.14 -24.86
N MET A 349 5.00 9.09 -23.93
CA MET A 349 4.53 10.44 -24.24
C MET A 349 5.56 11.20 -25.10
N PRO A 350 5.17 11.75 -26.27
CA PRO A 350 6.10 12.24 -27.30
C PRO A 350 6.84 13.54 -26.94
N THR A 351 6.68 14.05 -25.73
CA THR A 351 7.25 15.31 -25.22
C THR A 351 8.61 15.15 -24.51
N GLY A 352 9.22 13.97 -24.51
CA GLY A 352 10.55 13.72 -23.94
C GLY A 352 10.62 13.64 -22.40
N ARG A 353 9.49 13.85 -21.73
CA ARG A 353 9.22 13.59 -20.30
C ARG A 353 7.77 13.08 -20.21
N PRO A 354 7.45 12.13 -19.29
CA PRO A 354 7.92 12.13 -17.91
C PRO A 354 8.63 10.84 -17.43
N ARG A 355 9.92 10.97 -17.05
CA ARG A 355 10.67 9.89 -16.37
C ARG A 355 10.09 9.48 -15.00
N SER A 356 9.19 10.27 -14.41
CA SER A 356 8.54 9.96 -13.12
C SER A 356 7.65 8.72 -13.14
N TYR A 357 7.17 8.32 -14.31
CA TYR A 357 6.32 7.13 -14.51
C TYR A 357 7.07 5.98 -15.20
N ARG A 358 8.39 6.08 -15.33
CA ARG A 358 9.20 5.00 -15.88
C ARG A 358 9.55 4.03 -14.74
N PRO A 359 9.39 2.71 -14.92
CA PRO A 359 9.66 1.73 -13.88
C PRO A 359 11.13 1.72 -13.44
N GLY A 360 11.39 1.12 -12.28
CA GLY A 360 12.72 1.08 -11.67
C GLY A 360 12.93 2.09 -10.56
N GLY A 361 11.84 2.57 -9.96
CA GLY A 361 11.90 3.49 -8.85
C GLY A 361 12.05 2.80 -7.50
N ALA A 362 12.83 3.42 -6.62
CA ALA A 362 12.96 3.03 -5.21
C ALA A 362 13.19 4.27 -4.33
N VAL A 363 13.06 4.11 -3.02
CA VAL A 363 13.59 5.03 -2.01
C VAL A 363 14.67 4.31 -1.21
N ILE A 364 15.83 4.94 -1.04
CA ILE A 364 16.87 4.51 -0.09
C ILE A 364 16.73 5.36 1.17
N VAL A 365 16.79 4.73 2.34
CA VAL A 365 16.84 5.40 3.65
C VAL A 365 18.07 4.94 4.40
N ASP A 366 18.94 5.88 4.75
CA ASP A 366 20.17 5.69 5.53
C ASP A 366 20.48 6.97 6.33
N GLY A 367 21.72 7.12 6.82
CA GLY A 367 22.12 8.22 7.69
C GLY A 367 21.96 9.64 7.13
N ASP A 368 21.87 9.81 5.80
CA ASP A 368 21.60 11.10 5.16
C ASP A 368 20.08 11.39 5.01
N GLY A 369 19.23 10.41 5.32
CA GLY A 369 17.78 10.47 5.20
C GLY A 369 17.23 9.90 3.87
N PRO A 370 15.90 9.84 3.73
CA PRO A 370 15.25 9.17 2.60
C PRO A 370 15.43 9.95 1.28
N ARG A 371 15.78 9.23 0.21
CA ARG A 371 15.93 9.78 -1.16
C ARG A 371 15.38 8.84 -2.23
N CYS A 372 14.76 9.39 -3.27
CA CYS A 372 14.31 8.62 -4.43
C CYS A 372 15.46 8.32 -5.41
N VAL A 373 15.49 7.12 -5.99
CA VAL A 373 16.49 6.68 -6.96
C VAL A 373 15.88 6.00 -8.19
N ASP A 374 16.66 5.92 -9.26
CA ASP A 374 16.28 5.37 -10.57
C ASP A 374 17.19 4.20 -10.93
N LEU A 375 16.89 3.01 -10.40
CA LEU A 375 17.73 1.81 -10.55
C LEU A 375 17.83 1.36 -12.02
N LEU A 376 16.83 1.69 -12.84
CA LEU A 376 16.79 1.35 -14.26
C LEU A 376 17.21 2.51 -15.17
N ALA A 377 17.83 3.57 -14.66
CA ALA A 377 18.16 4.78 -15.44
C ALA A 377 19.03 4.53 -16.69
N GLY A 378 19.85 3.47 -16.68
CA GLY A 378 20.71 3.06 -17.80
C GLY A 378 20.13 1.98 -18.71
N VAL A 379 19.00 1.35 -18.34
CA VAL A 379 18.37 0.28 -19.14
C VAL A 379 17.53 0.91 -20.26
N PRO A 380 17.56 0.41 -21.50
CA PRO A 380 16.73 0.96 -22.57
C PRO A 380 15.26 0.48 -22.46
N ASP A 381 14.33 1.29 -22.96
CA ASP A 381 12.88 1.03 -22.81
C ASP A 381 12.36 -0.18 -23.60
N ASP A 382 13.14 -0.72 -24.53
CA ASP A 382 12.82 -1.95 -25.29
C ASP A 382 13.07 -3.22 -24.46
N ALA A 383 14.17 -3.28 -23.71
CA ALA A 383 14.45 -4.35 -22.75
C ALA A 383 13.37 -4.45 -21.64
N LEU A 384 12.73 -3.32 -21.30
CA LEU A 384 11.70 -3.26 -20.25
C LEU A 384 10.27 -3.58 -20.72
N ARG A 385 10.04 -3.83 -22.02
CA ARG A 385 8.68 -4.01 -22.55
C ARG A 385 8.12 -5.42 -22.31
N GLY A 386 6.81 -5.47 -22.09
CA GLY A 386 6.01 -6.69 -22.18
C GLY A 386 6.03 -7.26 -23.60
N SER A 387 5.82 -8.58 -23.70
CA SER A 387 5.68 -9.26 -25.00
C SER A 387 4.26 -9.05 -25.52
N VAL A 388 4.06 -8.09 -26.44
CA VAL A 388 2.76 -7.68 -26.99
C VAL A 388 2.58 -8.18 -28.42
#